data_AF-A0A970BV48-F1
#
_entry.id   AF-A0A970BV48-F1
#
_cell.length_a   1.000
_cell.length_b   1.000
_cell.length_c   1.000
_cell.angle_alpha   90.00
_cell.angle_beta   90.00
_cell.angle_gamma   90.00
#
_symmetry.space_group_name_H-M   'P 1'
#
loop_
_entity.id
_entity.type
_entity.pdbx_description
1 polymer ?
#
loop_
_entity_poly.entity_id
_entity_poly.type
_entity_poly.pdbx_seq_one_letter_code
_entity_poly.pdbx_strand_id
1 'polypeptide(L)'
;MRFPIERLTRRIDEIGRHIVRERVPQPVWRTLPEAQATRMVPDPADPAWLPFQVGEWWGRDDATPWHWFRRQVTIPDAWDGRHVALCVHLGERHRPRYPEALAYVNGVARQGIDRNHDLVYLSDAARGGDTYEVALEAWRGMSDAEERFVQADLVLIDDEAWDFYHDANVAFGVARSLPEDDYARVHLINALEDAILEVDFREPLAGAFYDSLRRAREVLGERMAAVDLPPRHERVRAIGHAHIDVAWQWTLAQTRQKTARTFSTVLRLMERYPEYHFIGSQAQLYRFIEEDHPEILEEIRRRADEGRWEVNGATWVEMDTNVTSGESLVRQFLYGRRYFREVLGHEGDVLWLPDVFGYSGALPQIIRRAGITYFMTTKISWNQYNRFPYDTFYWVGIDGTPVLTHFVTTPSNNWFYTYNGALTPEVIQGTWEQNRSKDITDEILMTYGYGDGGGGPTAEMLETGRRLTRHPGAPQVVLGRANDFFHELDARIQGQRVPRWEGELYLEYHRGTLTSQAQVKRANRKSEILFHQAEAAAAAASLLGETYPAEALRQGWETILLNQFHDIIPGSSIRAVYEDADDDYARVAEIGGLVRQDALAAVAARIEGGAGVVVFNALGWPRTDLAE
;
A
#
# COMPACT_ATOMS: atom_id res chain seq x y z
N MET A 1 -39.75 21.71 9.18
CA MET A 1 -39.13 21.68 7.82
C MET A 1 -38.70 20.23 7.60
N ARG A 2 -39.13 19.56 6.51
CA ARG A 2 -39.25 18.08 6.43
C ARG A 2 -37.99 17.29 6.01
N PHE A 3 -36.81 17.89 5.92
CA PHE A 3 -35.61 17.29 5.29
C PHE A 3 -34.30 17.72 5.98
N PRO A 4 -34.06 17.29 7.24
CA PRO A 4 -32.86 17.65 7.99
C PRO A 4 -31.58 17.12 7.32
N ILE A 5 -31.60 15.89 6.81
CA ILE A 5 -30.46 15.22 6.18
C ILE A 5 -29.97 15.98 4.94
N GLU A 6 -30.86 16.30 4.00
CA GLU A 6 -30.49 17.00 2.77
C GLU A 6 -29.94 18.41 3.03
N ARG A 7 -30.43 19.06 4.10
CA ARG A 7 -29.92 20.36 4.53
C ARG A 7 -28.52 20.24 5.12
N LEU A 8 -28.30 19.27 6.03
CA LEU A 8 -26.99 19.02 6.64
C LEU A 8 -25.95 18.67 5.57
N THR A 9 -26.28 17.76 4.63
CA THR A 9 -25.39 17.42 3.50
C THR A 9 -24.92 18.67 2.77
N ARG A 10 -25.85 19.53 2.34
CA ARG A 10 -25.50 20.73 1.57
C ARG A 10 -24.62 21.70 2.35
N ARG A 11 -24.87 21.86 3.66
CA ARG A 11 -24.14 22.81 4.51
C ARG A 11 -22.74 22.30 4.85
N ILE A 12 -22.58 21.01 5.15
CA ILE A 12 -21.27 20.40 5.39
C ILE A 12 -20.44 20.44 4.10
N ASP A 13 -21.03 20.11 2.95
CA ASP A 13 -20.36 20.20 1.64
C ASP A 13 -19.94 21.64 1.28
N GLU A 14 -20.79 22.62 1.60
CA GLU A 14 -20.50 24.05 1.41
C GLU A 14 -19.28 24.46 2.24
N ILE A 15 -19.23 24.11 3.52
CA ILE A 15 -18.10 24.41 4.41
C ILE A 15 -16.82 23.73 3.91
N GLY A 16 -16.90 22.47 3.49
CA GLY A 16 -15.74 21.74 2.95
C GLY A 16 -15.07 22.43 1.75
N ARG A 17 -15.86 23.11 0.90
CA ARG A 17 -15.32 23.90 -0.23
C ARG A 17 -14.54 25.15 0.21
N HIS A 18 -14.68 25.56 1.47
CA HIS A 18 -14.04 26.74 2.06
C HIS A 18 -12.92 26.39 3.03
N ILE A 19 -12.51 25.12 3.11
CA ILE A 19 -11.24 24.72 3.74
C ILE A 19 -10.07 25.45 3.08
N VAL A 20 -10.06 25.47 1.75
CA VAL A 20 -9.14 26.32 1.00
C VAL A 20 -9.72 27.73 0.99
N ARG A 21 -9.19 28.57 1.87
CA ARG A 21 -9.68 29.93 2.09
C ARG A 21 -9.25 30.90 1.00
N GLU A 22 -8.01 30.79 0.54
CA GLU A 22 -7.47 31.62 -0.54
C GLU A 22 -6.65 30.77 -1.52
N ARG A 23 -6.64 31.19 -2.79
CA ARG A 23 -5.90 30.54 -3.89
C ARG A 23 -5.14 31.58 -4.69
N VAL A 24 -3.86 31.31 -4.93
CA VAL A 24 -3.01 32.12 -5.82
C VAL A 24 -2.55 31.23 -6.97
N PRO A 25 -3.12 31.40 -8.19
CA PRO A 25 -2.76 30.59 -9.34
C PRO A 25 -1.27 30.66 -9.66
N GLN A 26 -0.71 29.52 -10.06
CA GLN A 26 0.68 29.36 -10.42
C GLN A 26 0.81 28.98 -11.91
N PRO A 27 0.56 29.91 -12.87
CA PRO A 27 0.24 29.51 -14.23
C PRO A 27 1.44 29.19 -15.14
N VAL A 28 2.64 29.71 -14.85
CA VAL A 28 3.84 29.59 -15.72
C VAL A 28 4.83 28.56 -15.15
N TRP A 29 4.97 27.42 -15.78
CA TRP A 29 5.91 26.37 -15.41
C TRP A 29 7.00 26.23 -16.47
N ARG A 30 7.98 25.38 -16.20
CA ARG A 30 8.85 24.81 -17.22
C ARG A 30 8.62 23.31 -17.29
N THR A 31 8.76 22.73 -18.48
CA THR A 31 8.61 21.30 -18.73
C THR A 31 9.85 20.73 -19.41
N LEU A 32 10.12 19.45 -19.16
CA LEU A 32 11.19 18.68 -19.80
C LEU A 32 10.67 17.25 -20.02
N PRO A 33 10.40 16.83 -21.28
CA PRO A 33 10.06 15.44 -21.59
C PRO A 33 11.24 14.50 -21.26
N GLU A 34 10.93 13.29 -20.81
CA GLU A 34 11.96 12.36 -20.34
C GLU A 34 11.73 10.94 -20.84
N ALA A 35 12.76 10.36 -21.47
CA ALA A 35 12.74 9.00 -22.02
C ALA A 35 12.45 7.92 -20.98
N GLN A 36 12.96 8.10 -19.77
CA GLN A 36 12.80 7.18 -18.66
C GLN A 36 13.05 7.95 -17.35
N ALA A 37 12.25 7.64 -16.34
CA ALA A 37 12.44 8.08 -14.96
C ALA A 37 13.91 8.18 -14.52
N THR A 38 14.49 9.39 -14.47
CA THR A 38 15.90 9.55 -14.03
C THR A 38 16.05 9.52 -12.52
N ARG A 39 14.96 9.63 -11.74
CA ARG A 39 14.93 9.61 -10.26
C ARG A 39 15.75 10.72 -9.60
N MET A 40 16.29 11.64 -10.39
CA MET A 40 17.08 12.79 -9.95
C MET A 40 16.45 14.04 -10.56
N VAL A 41 16.29 15.08 -9.73
CA VAL A 41 15.77 16.36 -10.22
C VAL A 41 16.76 16.93 -11.24
N PRO A 42 16.34 17.20 -12.50
CA PRO A 42 17.24 17.74 -13.51
C PRO A 42 17.75 19.14 -13.14
N ASP A 43 18.96 19.47 -13.59
CA ASP A 43 19.60 20.77 -13.31
C ASP A 43 18.66 21.93 -13.72
N PRO A 44 18.33 22.86 -12.81
CA PRO A 44 17.60 24.10 -13.13
C PRO A 44 18.14 24.90 -14.31
N ALA A 45 19.45 24.84 -14.53
CA ALA A 45 20.15 25.55 -15.58
C ALA A 45 20.12 24.81 -16.93
N ASP A 46 19.55 23.60 -17.01
CA ASP A 46 19.48 22.84 -18.25
C ASP A 46 18.75 23.66 -19.35
N PRO A 47 19.40 23.95 -20.50
CA PRO A 47 18.77 24.70 -21.56
C PRO A 47 17.61 23.96 -22.24
N ALA A 48 17.45 22.65 -22.02
CA ALA A 48 16.36 21.84 -22.56
C ALA A 48 15.01 22.11 -21.90
N TRP A 49 14.97 22.77 -20.74
CA TRP A 49 13.73 23.17 -20.09
C TRP A 49 12.92 24.16 -20.94
N LEU A 50 11.76 23.73 -21.41
CA LEU A 50 10.84 24.51 -22.22
C LEU A 50 9.82 25.26 -21.35
N PRO A 51 9.33 26.45 -21.76
CA PRO A 51 8.18 27.08 -21.11
C PRO A 51 6.94 26.17 -21.19
N PHE A 52 6.11 26.18 -20.14
CA PHE A 52 4.85 25.45 -20.08
C PHE A 52 3.80 26.28 -19.34
N GLN A 53 2.55 26.25 -19.80
CA GLN A 53 1.45 26.96 -19.14
C GLN A 53 0.43 25.97 -18.55
N VAL A 54 0.03 26.19 -17.30
CA VAL A 54 -1.10 25.43 -16.71
C VAL A 54 -2.35 25.62 -17.57
N GLY A 55 -3.00 24.52 -17.89
CA GLY A 55 -4.11 24.42 -18.85
C GLY A 55 -3.70 23.81 -20.18
N GLU A 56 -2.40 23.75 -20.50
CA GLU A 56 -1.88 23.07 -21.69
C GLU A 56 -1.93 21.54 -21.56
N TRP A 57 -1.91 20.90 -22.72
CA TRP A 57 -1.81 19.45 -22.86
C TRP A 57 -0.34 19.04 -22.82
N TRP A 58 -0.06 17.87 -22.25
CA TRP A 58 1.27 17.29 -22.13
C TRP A 58 1.24 15.78 -22.43
N GLY A 59 2.39 15.23 -22.82
CA GLY A 59 2.49 13.84 -23.25
C GLY A 59 1.96 13.57 -24.66
N ARG A 60 1.83 14.60 -25.51
CA ARG A 60 1.53 14.46 -26.96
C ARG A 60 2.81 14.30 -27.74
N ASP A 61 2.86 13.33 -28.64
CA ASP A 61 4.01 13.11 -29.54
C ASP A 61 5.33 12.74 -28.81
N ASP A 62 5.27 12.70 -27.48
CA ASP A 62 6.08 12.00 -26.52
C ASP A 62 6.37 10.54 -26.90
N ALA A 63 7.57 10.17 -27.36
CA ALA A 63 8.00 8.76 -27.35
C ALA A 63 8.01 8.14 -25.92
N THR A 64 7.63 8.94 -24.91
CA THR A 64 7.97 8.76 -23.50
C THR A 64 6.79 9.20 -22.62
N PRO A 65 6.34 8.40 -21.65
CA PRO A 65 5.23 8.76 -20.77
C PRO A 65 5.60 9.65 -19.56
N TRP A 66 6.87 10.03 -19.40
CA TRP A 66 7.37 10.83 -18.27
C TRP A 66 7.69 12.26 -18.67
N HIS A 67 7.38 13.19 -17.77
CA HIS A 67 7.71 14.61 -17.91
C HIS A 67 8.12 15.16 -16.56
N TRP A 68 9.11 16.05 -16.58
CA TRP A 68 9.37 16.91 -15.46
C TRP A 68 8.64 18.24 -15.61
N PHE A 69 8.03 18.73 -14.53
CA PHE A 69 7.55 20.11 -14.43
C PHE A 69 8.28 20.82 -13.31
N ARG A 70 8.64 22.09 -13.48
CA ARG A 70 9.26 22.87 -12.40
C ARG A 70 8.80 24.31 -12.32
N ARG A 71 8.82 24.86 -11.11
CA ARG A 71 8.52 26.25 -10.81
C ARG A 71 9.12 26.65 -9.45
N GLN A 72 9.42 27.94 -9.31
CA GLN A 72 9.63 28.56 -8.01
C GLN A 72 8.32 29.22 -7.54
N VAL A 73 7.91 28.95 -6.30
CA VAL A 73 6.73 29.54 -5.66
C VAL A 73 7.16 30.39 -4.46
N THR A 74 6.54 31.55 -4.28
CA THR A 74 6.83 32.46 -3.17
C THR A 74 5.58 32.65 -2.33
N ILE A 75 5.71 32.54 -1.01
CA ILE A 75 4.62 32.70 -0.06
C ILE A 75 4.24 34.19 0.04
N PRO A 76 2.96 34.56 -0.15
CA PRO A 76 2.51 35.93 0.07
C PRO A 76 2.74 36.40 1.52
N ASP A 77 3.16 37.66 1.71
CA ASP A 77 3.39 38.21 3.05
C ASP A 77 2.16 38.15 3.98
N ALA A 78 0.97 38.24 3.39
CA ALA A 78 -0.30 38.15 4.13
C ALA A 78 -0.58 36.75 4.72
N TRP A 79 0.19 35.74 4.32
CA TRP A 79 0.03 34.35 4.74
C TRP A 79 1.06 33.93 5.81
N ASP A 80 1.74 34.90 6.42
CA ASP A 80 2.66 34.65 7.55
C ASP A 80 1.95 33.93 8.70
N GLY A 81 2.58 32.89 9.22
CA GLY A 81 2.06 32.01 10.26
C GLY A 81 0.91 31.08 9.83
N ARG A 82 0.58 31.00 8.53
CA ARG A 82 -0.54 30.19 8.02
C ARG A 82 -0.07 28.86 7.45
N HIS A 83 -1.00 27.90 7.39
CA HIS A 83 -0.81 26.62 6.75
C HIS A 83 -0.98 26.76 5.22
N VAL A 84 0.07 26.39 4.48
CA VAL A 84 0.16 26.59 3.02
C VAL A 84 0.57 25.30 2.31
N ALA A 85 -0.10 25.01 1.21
CA ALA A 85 0.21 23.91 0.32
C ALA A 85 0.18 24.36 -1.15
N LEU A 86 0.70 23.53 -2.04
CA LEU A 86 0.51 23.65 -3.49
C LEU A 86 -0.51 22.59 -3.94
N CYS A 87 -1.65 23.02 -4.47
CA CYS A 87 -2.68 22.15 -5.03
C CYS A 87 -2.39 21.89 -6.51
N VAL A 88 -2.16 20.63 -6.90
CA VAL A 88 -1.70 20.26 -8.24
C VAL A 88 -2.60 19.18 -8.84
N HIS A 89 -3.22 19.46 -9.99
CA HIS A 89 -3.99 18.49 -10.76
C HIS A 89 -3.37 18.35 -12.14
N LEU A 90 -2.73 17.21 -12.42
CA LEU A 90 -1.99 16.96 -13.66
C LEU A 90 -2.84 16.36 -14.79
N GLY A 91 -4.10 16.02 -14.49
CA GLY A 91 -5.06 15.47 -15.43
C GLY A 91 -6.50 15.73 -15.03
N GLU A 92 -7.43 15.32 -15.88
CA GLU A 92 -8.87 15.44 -15.65
C GLU A 92 -9.35 14.31 -14.72
N ARG A 93 -9.87 14.64 -13.52
CA ARG A 93 -10.25 13.63 -12.50
C ARG A 93 -11.25 12.56 -12.98
N HIS A 94 -12.11 12.91 -13.94
CA HIS A 94 -13.12 12.01 -14.49
C HIS A 94 -12.56 10.97 -15.47
N ARG A 95 -11.31 11.13 -15.92
CA ARG A 95 -10.66 10.16 -16.81
C ARG A 95 -10.25 8.91 -16.04
N PRO A 96 -10.36 7.72 -16.64
CA PRO A 96 -10.14 6.45 -15.95
C PRO A 96 -8.70 6.30 -15.44
N ARG A 97 -7.70 6.72 -16.23
CA ARG A 97 -6.29 6.78 -15.83
C ARG A 97 -5.97 8.22 -15.47
N TYR A 98 -5.56 8.45 -14.23
CA TYR A 98 -5.16 9.77 -13.74
C TYR A 98 -3.63 9.83 -13.68
N PRO A 99 -2.99 10.93 -14.10
CA PRO A 99 -1.54 11.08 -13.98
C PRO A 99 -1.04 11.04 -12.54
N GLU A 100 0.16 10.54 -12.37
CA GLU A 100 0.81 10.45 -11.06
C GLU A 100 2.12 11.23 -11.08
N ALA A 101 2.51 11.85 -9.98
CA ALA A 101 3.81 12.49 -9.88
C ALA A 101 4.46 12.31 -8.52
N LEU A 102 5.79 12.35 -8.48
CA LEU A 102 6.53 12.61 -7.24
C LEU A 102 6.90 14.08 -7.21
N ALA A 103 6.45 14.79 -6.18
CA ALA A 103 6.81 16.19 -5.96
C ALA A 103 8.09 16.28 -5.13
N TYR A 104 9.05 17.05 -5.64
CA TYR A 104 10.28 17.43 -4.97
C TYR A 104 10.15 18.90 -4.54
N VAL A 105 10.47 19.19 -3.28
CA VAL A 105 10.49 20.54 -2.73
C VAL A 105 11.91 20.84 -2.26
N ASN A 106 12.52 21.89 -2.85
CA ASN A 106 13.92 22.24 -2.66
C ASN A 106 14.86 21.06 -2.92
N GLY A 107 14.59 20.29 -3.98
CA GLY A 107 15.37 19.13 -4.40
C GLY A 107 15.12 17.84 -3.62
N VAL A 108 14.27 17.85 -2.59
CA VAL A 108 13.99 16.67 -1.75
C VAL A 108 12.63 16.08 -2.12
N ALA A 109 12.55 14.77 -2.35
CA ALA A 109 11.28 14.07 -2.57
C ALA A 109 10.38 14.25 -1.35
N ARG A 110 9.16 14.79 -1.56
CA ARG A 110 8.24 15.10 -0.47
C ARG A 110 6.92 14.38 -0.55
N GLN A 111 6.23 14.40 -1.69
CA GLN A 111 4.81 14.04 -1.72
C GLN A 111 4.45 13.37 -3.04
N GLY A 112 3.76 12.23 -2.98
CA GLY A 112 3.10 11.67 -4.14
C GLY A 112 1.87 12.49 -4.51
N ILE A 113 1.68 12.72 -5.80
CA ILE A 113 0.49 13.34 -6.39
C ILE A 113 -0.23 12.26 -7.20
N ASP A 114 -1.52 12.10 -6.94
CA ASP A 114 -2.43 11.20 -7.66
C ASP A 114 -3.88 11.73 -7.55
N ARG A 115 -4.88 10.90 -7.90
CA ARG A 115 -6.28 11.32 -7.86
C ARG A 115 -6.78 11.66 -6.43
N ASN A 116 -6.21 11.00 -5.43
CA ASN A 116 -6.59 11.09 -4.02
C ASN A 116 -5.63 12.00 -3.23
N HIS A 117 -4.43 12.27 -3.75
CA HIS A 117 -3.44 13.16 -3.17
C HIS A 117 -3.11 14.30 -4.12
N ASP A 118 -3.67 15.49 -3.88
CA ASP A 118 -3.47 16.66 -4.75
C ASP A 118 -2.80 17.85 -4.06
N LEU A 119 -2.44 17.71 -2.77
CA LEU A 119 -1.78 18.75 -1.98
C LEU A 119 -0.33 18.38 -1.70
N VAL A 120 0.59 19.25 -2.12
CA VAL A 120 2.00 19.25 -1.69
C VAL A 120 2.13 20.25 -0.54
N TYR A 121 2.19 19.75 0.69
CA TYR A 121 2.32 20.59 1.89
C TYR A 121 3.68 21.30 1.91
N LEU A 122 3.69 22.63 2.05
CA LEU A 122 4.91 23.44 2.05
C LEU A 122 5.29 23.90 3.47
N SER A 123 4.31 24.31 4.27
CA SER A 123 4.52 24.68 5.68
C SER A 123 3.19 24.72 6.44
N ASP A 124 3.18 24.22 7.68
CA ASP A 124 2.05 24.39 8.60
C ASP A 124 2.03 25.81 9.24
N ALA A 125 3.18 26.51 9.22
CA ALA A 125 3.33 27.88 9.69
C ALA A 125 4.33 28.61 8.78
N ALA A 126 3.84 29.02 7.60
CA ALA A 126 4.65 29.65 6.57
C ALA A 126 5.22 31.00 7.01
N ARG A 127 6.35 31.43 6.45
CA ARG A 127 6.84 32.80 6.60
C ARG A 127 6.58 33.57 5.33
N GLY A 128 6.09 34.80 5.46
CA GLY A 128 5.91 35.70 4.32
C GLY A 128 7.22 35.90 3.54
N GLY A 129 7.15 35.78 2.21
CA GLY A 129 8.30 35.94 1.32
C GLY A 129 9.19 34.70 1.17
N ASP A 130 9.00 33.65 1.96
CA ASP A 130 9.72 32.39 1.77
C ASP A 130 9.46 31.83 0.37
N THR A 131 10.49 31.21 -0.20
CA THR A 131 10.45 30.73 -1.57
C THR A 131 10.85 29.26 -1.63
N TYR A 132 10.06 28.49 -2.37
CA TYR A 132 10.22 27.05 -2.55
C TYR A 132 10.43 26.73 -4.02
N GLU A 133 11.43 25.92 -4.32
CA GLU A 133 11.57 25.29 -5.63
C GLU A 133 10.76 24.00 -5.66
N VAL A 134 9.81 23.90 -6.57
CA VAL A 134 8.97 22.70 -6.75
C VAL A 134 9.28 22.09 -8.11
N ALA A 135 9.60 20.80 -8.11
CA ALA A 135 9.74 19.98 -9.31
C ALA A 135 8.82 18.75 -9.20
N LEU A 136 8.20 18.33 -10.30
CA LEU A 136 7.27 17.22 -10.37
C LEU A 136 7.79 16.21 -11.40
N GLU A 137 8.09 14.99 -10.97
CA GLU A 137 8.38 13.86 -11.85
C GLU A 137 7.06 13.16 -12.20
N ALA A 138 6.43 13.63 -13.27
CA ALA A 138 5.08 13.23 -13.67
C ALA A 138 5.10 12.07 -14.66
N TRP A 139 4.10 11.21 -14.53
CA TRP A 139 3.82 10.09 -15.41
C TRP A 139 2.37 10.13 -15.85
N ARG A 140 2.13 10.15 -17.17
CA ARG A 140 0.78 10.26 -17.74
C ARG A 140 -0.03 8.96 -17.74
N GLY A 141 0.63 7.83 -17.50
CA GLY A 141 0.07 6.50 -17.71
C GLY A 141 0.59 5.84 -19.00
N MET A 142 0.28 4.55 -19.17
CA MET A 142 0.63 3.76 -20.36
C MET A 142 -0.24 4.03 -21.60
N SER A 143 -1.20 4.98 -21.52
CA SER A 143 -2.05 5.30 -22.66
C SER A 143 -1.37 6.34 -23.53
N ASP A 144 -1.56 6.26 -24.85
CA ASP A 144 -1.11 7.30 -25.79
C ASP A 144 -1.90 8.61 -25.69
N ALA A 145 -2.97 8.65 -24.89
CA ALA A 145 -3.73 9.88 -24.69
C ALA A 145 -2.89 10.97 -24.00
N GLU A 146 -2.99 12.19 -24.52
CA GLU A 146 -2.49 13.39 -23.87
C GLU A 146 -3.28 13.67 -22.59
N GLU A 147 -2.62 14.28 -21.62
CA GLU A 147 -3.24 14.75 -20.38
C GLU A 147 -3.15 16.27 -20.28
N ARG A 148 -4.06 16.88 -19.53
CA ARG A 148 -4.11 18.34 -19.35
C ARG A 148 -3.62 18.68 -17.96
N PHE A 149 -2.60 19.53 -17.84
CA PHE A 149 -2.20 20.05 -16.52
C PHE A 149 -3.27 21.05 -16.06
N VAL A 150 -4.30 20.56 -15.36
CA VAL A 150 -5.54 21.29 -15.07
C VAL A 150 -5.33 22.45 -14.11
N GLN A 151 -4.51 22.26 -13.07
CA GLN A 151 -4.45 23.20 -11.96
C GLN A 151 -3.10 23.15 -11.25
N ALA A 152 -2.54 24.32 -10.94
CA ALA A 152 -1.48 24.48 -9.97
C ALA A 152 -1.73 25.78 -9.21
N ASP A 153 -2.16 25.69 -7.95
CA ASP A 153 -2.46 26.86 -7.12
C ASP A 153 -1.71 26.77 -5.81
N LEU A 154 -1.11 27.88 -5.38
CA LEU A 154 -0.71 28.02 -3.98
C LEU A 154 -2.00 28.23 -3.17
N VAL A 155 -2.22 27.43 -2.14
CA VAL A 155 -3.46 27.43 -1.36
C VAL A 155 -3.19 27.70 0.10
N LEU A 156 -4.00 28.58 0.69
CA LEU A 156 -4.06 28.79 2.14
C LEU A 156 -5.15 27.89 2.70
N ILE A 157 -4.76 27.01 3.63
CA ILE A 157 -5.66 26.09 4.32
C ILE A 157 -6.10 26.77 5.62
N ASP A 158 -7.40 26.83 5.87
CA ASP A 158 -7.96 27.37 7.11
C ASP A 158 -8.25 26.23 8.09
N ASP A 159 -7.47 26.17 9.17
CA ASP A 159 -7.49 25.04 10.11
C ASP A 159 -8.82 24.92 10.86
N GLU A 160 -9.51 26.04 11.13
CA GLU A 160 -10.84 26.01 11.78
C GLU A 160 -11.90 25.42 10.84
N ALA A 161 -11.82 25.74 9.54
CA ALA A 161 -12.69 25.14 8.54
C ALA A 161 -12.38 23.66 8.32
N TRP A 162 -11.11 23.29 8.29
CA TRP A 162 -10.66 21.90 8.23
C TRP A 162 -11.23 21.09 9.41
N ASP A 163 -11.00 21.58 10.64
CA ASP A 163 -11.41 20.88 11.85
C ASP A 163 -12.93 20.73 11.97
N PHE A 164 -13.68 21.81 11.78
CA PHE A 164 -15.14 21.77 11.87
C PHE A 164 -15.75 20.90 10.76
N TYR A 165 -15.24 20.99 9.53
CA TYR A 165 -15.70 20.14 8.44
C TYR A 165 -15.57 18.65 8.80
N HIS A 166 -14.40 18.24 9.29
CA HIS A 166 -14.18 16.84 9.65
C HIS A 166 -14.99 16.42 10.88
N ASP A 167 -15.14 17.28 11.90
CA ASP A 167 -15.99 17.00 13.07
C ASP A 167 -17.45 16.76 12.63
N ALA A 168 -17.99 17.68 11.83
CA ALA A 168 -19.36 17.60 11.33
C ALA A 168 -19.57 16.43 10.36
N ASN A 169 -18.62 16.18 9.45
CA ASN A 169 -18.72 15.10 8.46
C ASN A 169 -18.68 13.72 9.13
N VAL A 170 -17.82 13.52 10.14
CA VAL A 170 -17.77 12.27 10.90
C VAL A 170 -19.05 12.07 11.71
N ALA A 171 -19.51 13.08 12.45
CA ALA A 171 -20.75 13.00 13.21
C ALA A 171 -21.97 12.71 12.31
N PHE A 172 -22.01 13.33 11.14
CA PHE A 172 -23.06 13.10 10.15
C PHE A 172 -22.98 11.69 9.56
N GLY A 173 -21.79 11.20 9.23
CA GLY A 173 -21.59 9.83 8.75
C GLY A 173 -22.00 8.78 9.78
N VAL A 174 -21.66 8.98 11.06
CA VAL A 174 -22.10 8.09 12.15
C VAL A 174 -23.63 8.09 12.24
N ALA A 175 -24.27 9.27 12.24
CA ALA A 175 -25.72 9.37 12.25
C ALA A 175 -26.37 8.64 11.05
N ARG A 176 -25.74 8.70 9.87
CA ARG A 176 -26.23 8.02 8.65
C ARG A 176 -26.01 6.52 8.66
N SER A 177 -25.01 6.02 9.37
CA SER A 177 -24.77 4.58 9.53
C SER A 177 -25.75 3.88 10.48
N LEU A 178 -26.55 4.65 11.23
CA LEU A 178 -27.46 4.15 12.24
C LEU A 178 -28.92 4.10 11.74
N PRO A 179 -29.76 3.19 12.28
CA PRO A 179 -31.21 3.15 12.02
C PRO A 179 -31.92 4.48 12.27
N GLU A 180 -33.03 4.76 11.57
CA GLU A 180 -33.71 6.07 11.64
C GLU A 180 -34.23 6.44 13.01
N ASP A 181 -34.65 5.44 13.78
CA ASP A 181 -35.19 5.55 15.13
C ASP A 181 -34.12 5.34 16.21
N ASP A 182 -32.85 5.20 15.84
CA ASP A 182 -31.75 5.07 16.78
C ASP A 182 -31.56 6.35 17.61
N TYR A 183 -31.43 6.18 18.92
CA TYR A 183 -31.28 7.29 19.86
C TYR A 183 -30.04 8.15 19.55
N ALA A 184 -28.90 7.51 19.29
CA ALA A 184 -27.66 8.23 18.96
C ALA A 184 -27.83 9.03 17.67
N ARG A 185 -28.48 8.45 16.64
CA ARG A 185 -28.75 9.16 15.38
C ARG A 185 -29.54 10.44 15.61
N VAL A 186 -30.68 10.37 16.30
CA VAL A 186 -31.54 11.54 16.51
C VAL A 186 -30.77 12.66 17.22
N HIS A 187 -30.01 12.31 18.24
CA HIS A 187 -29.24 13.29 19.01
C HIS A 187 -28.05 13.87 18.23
N LEU A 188 -27.35 13.07 17.42
CA LEU A 188 -26.29 13.55 16.53
C LEU A 188 -26.83 14.50 15.46
N ILE A 189 -27.98 14.20 14.86
CA ILE A 189 -28.62 15.11 13.89
C ILE A 189 -28.98 16.43 14.56
N ASN A 190 -29.55 16.42 15.77
CA ASN A 190 -29.86 17.65 16.50
C ASN A 190 -28.59 18.45 16.85
N ALA A 191 -27.51 17.78 17.28
CA ALA A 191 -26.22 18.41 17.57
C ALA A 191 -25.63 19.12 16.34
N LEU A 192 -25.70 18.47 15.18
CA LEU A 192 -25.28 19.04 13.90
C LEU A 192 -26.14 20.23 13.48
N GLU A 193 -27.46 20.15 13.67
CA GLU A 193 -28.35 21.28 13.38
C GLU A 193 -28.04 22.50 14.25
N ASP A 194 -27.84 22.30 15.56
CA ASP A 194 -27.45 23.36 16.50
C ASP A 194 -26.10 23.98 16.11
N ALA A 195 -25.10 23.15 15.79
CA ALA A 195 -23.79 23.63 15.37
C ALA A 195 -23.87 24.47 14.08
N ILE A 196 -24.65 24.03 13.09
CA ILE A 196 -24.79 24.76 11.82
C ILE A 196 -25.53 26.08 11.99
N LEU A 197 -26.40 26.22 13.00
CA LEU A 197 -27.06 27.50 13.30
C LEU A 197 -26.07 28.57 13.80
N GLU A 198 -24.93 28.17 14.36
CA GLU A 198 -23.88 29.09 14.79
C GLU A 198 -23.02 29.62 13.63
N VAL A 199 -23.04 28.94 12.48
CA VAL A 199 -22.20 29.29 11.32
C VAL A 199 -22.78 30.51 10.59
N ASP A 200 -21.96 31.54 10.42
CA ASP A 200 -22.36 32.79 9.77
C ASP A 200 -22.23 32.71 8.24
N PHE A 201 -23.36 32.50 7.56
CA PHE A 201 -23.46 32.49 6.10
C PHE A 201 -23.89 33.84 5.47
N ARG A 202 -23.95 34.95 6.24
CA ARG A 202 -24.61 36.20 5.79
C ARG A 202 -23.78 37.01 4.80
N GLU A 203 -22.47 37.04 4.98
CA GLU A 203 -21.53 37.65 4.02
C GLU A 203 -20.83 36.53 3.24
N PRO A 204 -20.35 36.78 2.00
CA PRO A 204 -19.58 35.79 1.26
C PRO A 204 -18.26 35.50 2.00
N LEU A 205 -18.34 34.56 2.94
CA LEU A 205 -17.24 33.77 3.52
C LEU A 205 -16.03 34.62 3.93
N ALA A 206 -16.32 35.78 4.55
CA ALA A 206 -15.34 36.70 5.11
C ALA A 206 -14.86 36.21 6.50
N GLY A 207 -14.06 37.01 7.21
CA GLY A 207 -13.53 36.63 8.53
C GLY A 207 -14.58 36.11 9.52
N ALA A 208 -15.77 36.72 9.54
CA ALA A 208 -16.87 36.32 10.42
C ALA A 208 -17.35 34.86 10.21
N PHE A 209 -17.26 34.34 8.97
CA PHE A 209 -17.57 32.93 8.68
C PHE A 209 -16.56 32.02 9.39
N TYR A 210 -15.26 32.21 9.18
CA TYR A 210 -14.22 31.40 9.81
C TYR A 210 -14.23 31.53 11.34
N ASP A 211 -14.44 32.74 11.86
CA ASP A 211 -14.58 32.99 13.30
C ASP A 211 -15.79 32.28 13.92
N SER A 212 -16.83 32.02 13.13
CA SER A 212 -18.02 31.29 13.58
C SER A 212 -17.83 29.78 13.65
N LEU A 213 -16.90 29.21 12.87
CA LEU A 213 -16.65 27.76 12.84
C LEU A 213 -16.12 27.24 14.17
N ARG A 214 -15.29 28.03 14.87
CA ARG A 214 -14.83 27.69 16.22
C ARG A 214 -15.99 27.53 17.20
N ARG A 215 -16.95 28.46 17.20
CA ARG A 215 -18.15 28.38 18.06
C ARG A 215 -19.04 27.20 17.66
N ALA A 216 -19.23 26.98 16.36
CA ALA A 216 -19.99 25.85 15.87
C ALA A 216 -19.37 24.51 16.32
N ARG A 217 -18.04 24.43 16.31
CA ARG A 217 -17.28 23.26 16.79
C ARG A 217 -17.46 23.02 18.29
N GLU A 218 -17.36 24.07 19.10
CA GLU A 218 -17.62 24.01 20.54
C GLU A 218 -19.03 23.49 20.82
N VAL A 219 -20.05 24.06 20.15
CA VAL A 219 -21.44 23.61 20.27
C VAL A 219 -21.61 22.14 19.85
N LEU A 220 -21.02 21.72 18.72
CA LEU A 220 -21.08 20.33 18.28
C LEU A 220 -20.49 19.39 19.33
N GLY A 221 -19.30 19.71 19.84
CA GLY A 221 -18.62 18.91 20.86
C GLY A 221 -19.42 18.81 22.17
N GLU A 222 -19.95 19.93 22.67
CA GLU A 222 -20.78 19.96 23.88
C GLU A 222 -22.06 19.14 23.72
N ARG A 223 -22.75 19.30 22.58
CA ARG A 223 -23.98 18.56 22.28
C ARG A 223 -23.74 17.06 22.13
N MET A 224 -22.64 16.67 21.50
CA MET A 224 -22.25 15.27 21.36
C MET A 224 -21.86 14.66 22.71
N ALA A 225 -21.12 15.38 23.56
CA ALA A 225 -20.74 14.92 24.89
C ALA A 225 -21.94 14.77 25.84
N ALA A 226 -23.02 15.52 25.60
CA ALA A 226 -24.27 15.42 26.36
C ALA A 226 -25.15 14.21 25.97
N VAL A 227 -24.80 13.47 24.90
CA VAL A 227 -25.53 12.26 24.51
C VAL A 227 -25.12 11.11 25.43
N ASP A 228 -25.99 10.76 26.37
CA ASP A 228 -25.78 9.65 27.30
C ASP A 228 -26.02 8.31 26.59
N LEU A 229 -24.93 7.69 26.11
CA LEU A 229 -24.95 6.37 25.48
C LEU A 229 -24.19 5.35 26.33
N PRO A 230 -24.64 4.08 26.36
CA PRO A 230 -23.83 3.03 26.95
C PRO A 230 -22.49 2.92 26.20
N PRO A 231 -21.37 2.68 26.92
CA PRO A 231 -20.09 2.44 26.27
C PRO A 231 -20.19 1.28 25.28
N ARG A 232 -19.82 1.54 24.03
CA ARG A 232 -19.64 0.52 23.00
C ARG A 232 -18.35 -0.23 23.29
N HIS A 233 -18.41 -1.55 23.32
CA HIS A 233 -17.25 -2.42 23.56
C HIS A 233 -16.62 -2.90 22.24
N GLU A 234 -17.31 -2.69 21.13
CA GLU A 234 -16.92 -3.17 19.82
C GLU A 234 -15.75 -2.35 19.27
N ARG A 235 -14.64 -3.01 18.96
CA ARG A 235 -13.40 -2.36 18.50
C ARG A 235 -13.10 -2.72 17.05
N VAL A 236 -12.73 -1.71 16.26
CA VAL A 236 -12.16 -1.90 14.92
C VAL A 236 -10.74 -1.37 14.96
N ARG A 237 -9.75 -2.28 14.91
CA ARG A 237 -8.35 -1.86 14.77
C ARG A 237 -8.08 -1.51 13.33
N ALA A 238 -7.76 -0.25 13.07
CA ALA A 238 -7.51 0.26 11.74
C ALA A 238 -6.00 0.48 11.56
N ILE A 239 -5.44 -0.11 10.51
CA ILE A 239 -4.05 0.09 10.10
C ILE A 239 -3.97 0.63 8.66
N GLY A 240 -3.15 1.65 8.44
CA GLY A 240 -2.92 2.18 7.11
C GLY A 240 -2.16 1.18 6.26
N HIS A 241 -2.60 0.96 5.03
CA HIS A 241 -2.00 0.03 4.11
C HIS A 241 -2.05 0.61 2.69
N ALA A 242 -1.02 0.31 1.90
CA ALA A 242 -0.98 0.61 0.48
C ALA A 242 -0.51 -0.64 -0.24
N HIS A 243 -1.46 -1.43 -0.74
CA HIS A 243 -1.10 -2.55 -1.60
C HIS A 243 -0.51 -2.00 -2.90
N ILE A 244 0.68 -2.45 -3.26
CA ILE A 244 1.35 -2.07 -4.51
C ILE A 244 1.67 -3.35 -5.26
N ASP A 245 1.00 -3.55 -6.39
CA ASP A 245 1.36 -4.62 -7.30
C ASP A 245 2.72 -4.33 -7.91
N VAL A 246 3.68 -5.25 -7.71
CA VAL A 246 5.04 -5.01 -8.21
C VAL A 246 5.05 -4.95 -9.73
N ALA A 247 4.10 -5.61 -10.40
CA ALA A 247 3.73 -5.37 -11.78
C ALA A 247 2.30 -5.88 -12.02
N TRP A 248 1.50 -5.12 -12.77
CA TRP A 248 0.14 -5.51 -13.17
C TRP A 248 -0.29 -4.80 -14.45
N GLN A 249 -0.93 -3.62 -14.32
CA GLN A 249 -1.29 -2.74 -15.44
C GLN A 249 -0.18 -1.74 -15.81
N TRP A 250 0.99 -1.93 -15.20
CA TRP A 250 2.23 -1.17 -15.35
C TRP A 250 3.42 -2.10 -15.17
N THR A 251 4.59 -1.67 -15.65
CA THR A 251 5.85 -2.42 -15.59
C THR A 251 6.54 -2.27 -14.24
N LEU A 252 7.55 -3.12 -13.99
CA LEU A 252 8.42 -3.02 -12.80
C LEU A 252 9.06 -1.63 -12.66
N ALA A 253 9.51 -1.05 -13.78
CA ALA A 253 10.10 0.28 -13.80
C ALA A 253 9.14 1.35 -13.25
N GLN A 254 7.84 1.24 -13.55
CA GLN A 254 6.84 2.17 -13.04
C GLN A 254 6.54 1.93 -11.55
N THR A 255 6.52 0.69 -11.10
CA THR A 255 6.31 0.33 -9.68
C THR A 255 7.34 1.00 -8.78
N ARG A 256 8.60 1.09 -9.22
CA ARG A 256 9.66 1.79 -8.47
C ARG A 256 9.26 3.23 -8.12
N GLN A 257 8.74 3.97 -9.10
CA GLN A 257 8.21 5.32 -8.88
C GLN A 257 6.93 5.33 -8.03
N LYS A 258 6.00 4.39 -8.27
CA LYS A 258 4.76 4.27 -7.46
C LYS A 258 5.08 4.07 -5.98
N THR A 259 6.11 3.28 -5.70
CA THR A 259 6.60 3.03 -4.34
C THR A 259 7.14 4.31 -3.73
N ALA A 260 7.98 5.06 -4.45
CA ALA A 260 8.54 6.32 -3.97
C ALA A 260 7.44 7.37 -3.69
N ARG A 261 6.46 7.51 -4.58
CA ARG A 261 5.28 8.39 -4.40
C ARG A 261 4.49 8.02 -3.15
N THR A 262 4.13 6.75 -3.02
CA THR A 262 3.32 6.24 -1.92
C THR A 262 4.05 6.40 -0.57
N PHE A 263 5.31 5.99 -0.50
CA PHE A 263 6.06 6.04 0.76
C PHE A 263 6.36 7.49 1.18
N SER A 264 6.63 8.38 0.22
CA SER A 264 6.75 9.83 0.49
C SER A 264 5.47 10.38 1.10
N THR A 265 4.31 10.09 0.51
CA THR A 265 3.00 10.48 1.03
C THR A 265 2.77 9.99 2.46
N VAL A 266 3.00 8.71 2.71
CA VAL A 266 2.85 8.11 4.05
C VAL A 266 3.76 8.82 5.07
N LEU A 267 5.01 9.10 4.71
CA LEU A 267 5.94 9.81 5.60
C LEU A 267 5.47 11.24 5.92
N ARG A 268 4.91 11.98 4.94
CA ARG A 268 4.36 13.33 5.20
C ARG A 268 3.14 13.26 6.11
N LEU A 269 2.27 12.29 5.90
CA LEU A 269 1.13 12.08 6.80
C LEU A 269 1.61 11.70 8.21
N MET A 270 2.67 10.91 8.36
CA MET A 270 3.24 10.61 9.67
C MET A 270 3.83 11.83 10.39
N GLU A 271 4.19 12.90 9.69
CA GLU A 271 4.60 14.15 10.35
C GLU A 271 3.41 14.88 10.98
N ARG A 272 2.26 14.85 10.30
CA ARG A 272 1.05 15.59 10.70
C ARG A 272 0.14 14.80 11.66
N TYR A 273 0.21 13.47 11.63
CA TYR A 273 -0.65 12.58 12.42
C TYR A 273 0.20 11.64 13.29
N PRO A 274 0.63 12.05 14.50
CA PRO A 274 1.51 11.27 15.38
C PRO A 274 0.99 9.87 15.74
N GLU A 275 -0.33 9.70 15.79
CA GLU A 275 -1.03 8.43 16.07
C GLU A 275 -1.16 7.49 14.86
N TYR A 276 -0.73 7.93 13.67
CA TYR A 276 -0.84 7.14 12.45
C TYR A 276 0.16 5.98 12.44
N HIS A 277 -0.36 4.77 12.17
CA HIS A 277 0.39 3.55 11.91
C HIS A 277 0.16 3.06 10.48
N PHE A 278 1.25 2.65 9.82
CA PHE A 278 1.25 2.10 8.47
C PHE A 278 1.96 0.76 8.42
N ILE A 279 1.49 -0.19 7.63
CA ILE A 279 2.14 -1.48 7.38
C ILE A 279 2.61 -1.58 5.93
N GLY A 280 3.86 -2.02 5.72
CA GLY A 280 4.35 -2.43 4.41
C GLY A 280 4.81 -3.88 4.40
N SER A 281 4.36 -4.62 3.39
CA SER A 281 4.34 -6.09 3.35
C SER A 281 5.48 -6.74 2.57
N GLN A 282 6.12 -6.01 1.65
CA GLN A 282 6.98 -6.59 0.60
C GLN A 282 8.41 -6.07 0.68
N ALA A 283 9.39 -6.94 0.93
CA ALA A 283 10.81 -6.55 0.99
C ALA A 283 11.31 -5.94 -0.34
N GLN A 284 10.83 -6.44 -1.47
CA GLN A 284 11.18 -5.96 -2.81
C GLN A 284 10.89 -4.46 -3.02
N LEU A 285 9.82 -3.93 -2.41
CA LEU A 285 9.49 -2.51 -2.52
C LEU A 285 10.52 -1.65 -1.79
N TYR A 286 10.96 -2.08 -0.60
CA TYR A 286 12.05 -1.41 0.11
C TYR A 286 13.37 -1.53 -0.64
N ARG A 287 13.63 -2.65 -1.31
CA ARG A 287 14.80 -2.80 -2.17
C ARG A 287 14.80 -1.78 -3.31
N PHE A 288 13.65 -1.52 -3.92
CA PHE A 288 13.53 -0.46 -4.93
C PHE A 288 13.81 0.92 -4.36
N ILE A 289 13.35 1.22 -3.14
CA ILE A 289 13.61 2.49 -2.47
C ILE A 289 15.07 2.62 -2.05
N GLU A 290 15.69 1.56 -1.55
CA GLU A 290 17.12 1.55 -1.21
C GLU A 290 18.00 1.92 -2.42
N GLU A 291 17.64 1.40 -3.59
CA GLU A 291 18.37 1.64 -4.83
C GLU A 291 18.09 3.03 -5.43
N ASP A 292 16.85 3.53 -5.34
CA ASP A 292 16.41 4.73 -6.05
C ASP A 292 16.35 6.00 -5.18
N HIS A 293 15.96 5.85 -3.92
CA HIS A 293 15.68 6.93 -2.97
C HIS A 293 16.16 6.57 -1.55
N PRO A 294 17.47 6.39 -1.33
CA PRO A 294 18.02 5.99 -0.04
C PRO A 294 17.62 6.94 1.10
N GLU A 295 17.39 8.23 0.81
CA GLU A 295 16.89 9.21 1.78
C GLU A 295 15.49 8.87 2.31
N ILE A 296 14.60 8.35 1.45
CA ILE A 296 13.26 7.88 1.86
C ILE A 296 13.42 6.64 2.76
N LEU A 297 14.36 5.74 2.44
CA LEU A 297 14.63 4.56 3.26
C LEU A 297 15.07 4.94 4.68
N GLU A 298 15.93 5.94 4.83
CA GLU A 298 16.37 6.41 6.15
C GLU A 298 15.20 7.00 6.96
N GLU A 299 14.29 7.74 6.30
CA GLU A 299 13.08 8.22 6.97
C GLU A 299 12.17 7.06 7.40
N ILE A 300 12.02 6.04 6.57
CA ILE A 300 11.28 4.81 6.90
C ILE A 300 11.88 4.13 8.12
N ARG A 301 13.22 3.94 8.16
CA ARG A 301 13.90 3.35 9.32
C ARG A 301 13.59 4.09 10.61
N ARG A 302 13.67 5.42 10.59
CA ARG A 302 13.31 6.26 11.74
C ARG A 302 11.86 6.03 12.19
N ARG A 303 10.91 5.96 11.26
CA ARG A 303 9.50 5.68 11.59
C ARG A 303 9.26 4.24 12.06
N ALA A 304 10.08 3.29 11.61
CA ALA A 304 10.05 1.91 12.08
C ALA A 304 10.59 1.79 13.51
N ASP A 305 11.68 2.50 13.84
CA ASP A 305 12.21 2.62 15.21
C ASP A 305 11.21 3.27 16.17
N GLU A 306 10.39 4.21 15.68
CA GLU A 306 9.26 4.79 16.42
C GLU A 306 8.08 3.81 16.59
N GLY A 307 8.08 2.66 15.91
CA GLY A 307 6.99 1.69 15.90
C GLY A 307 5.75 2.12 15.08
N ARG A 308 5.89 3.15 14.24
CA ARG A 308 4.80 3.73 13.45
C ARG A 308 4.75 3.20 12.02
N TRP A 309 5.92 2.86 11.48
CA TRP A 309 6.06 2.12 10.24
C TRP A 309 6.30 0.65 10.56
N GLU A 310 5.27 -0.18 10.37
CA GLU A 310 5.31 -1.61 10.65
C GLU A 310 5.91 -2.36 9.46
N VAL A 311 7.14 -2.83 9.64
CA VAL A 311 7.83 -3.72 8.70
C VAL A 311 7.35 -5.15 8.95
N ASN A 312 6.42 -5.62 8.12
CA ASN A 312 5.72 -6.89 8.35
C ASN A 312 5.39 -7.58 7.02
N GLY A 313 4.69 -8.71 7.03
CA GLY A 313 4.37 -9.49 5.82
C GLY A 313 5.33 -10.64 5.53
N ALA A 314 6.56 -10.56 6.04
CA ALA A 314 7.56 -11.62 6.13
C ALA A 314 8.17 -12.17 4.82
N THR A 315 7.72 -11.73 3.65
CA THR A 315 8.15 -12.31 2.36
C THR A 315 8.84 -11.29 1.45
N TRP A 316 9.54 -11.80 0.42
CA TRP A 316 10.22 -10.97 -0.57
C TRP A 316 9.20 -10.16 -1.41
N VAL A 317 8.18 -10.84 -1.91
CA VAL A 317 6.98 -10.25 -2.53
C VAL A 317 5.72 -10.91 -1.99
N GLU A 318 4.55 -10.34 -2.29
CA GLU A 318 3.27 -11.03 -2.07
C GLU A 318 3.06 -12.08 -3.17
N MET A 319 3.61 -13.27 -2.97
CA MET A 319 3.75 -14.30 -4.00
C MET A 319 2.49 -15.14 -4.24
N ASP A 320 2.37 -15.70 -5.45
CA ASP A 320 1.47 -16.83 -5.67
C ASP A 320 1.94 -18.08 -4.90
N THR A 321 0.99 -18.83 -4.35
CA THR A 321 1.28 -20.00 -3.50
C THR A 321 0.87 -21.34 -4.11
N ASN A 322 0.39 -21.34 -5.35
CA ASN A 322 -0.13 -22.53 -6.03
C ASN A 322 0.83 -23.05 -7.11
N VAL A 323 1.39 -22.15 -7.93
CA VAL A 323 2.25 -22.49 -9.06
C VAL A 323 3.71 -22.66 -8.62
N THR A 324 4.13 -21.89 -7.62
CA THR A 324 5.49 -21.84 -7.08
C THR A 324 5.88 -23.16 -6.40
N SER A 325 7.16 -23.53 -6.46
CA SER A 325 7.66 -24.70 -5.72
C SER A 325 7.72 -24.44 -4.21
N GLY A 326 7.74 -25.51 -3.41
CA GLY A 326 7.91 -25.40 -1.96
C GLY A 326 9.22 -24.73 -1.55
N GLU A 327 10.32 -24.98 -2.28
CA GLU A 327 11.60 -24.31 -2.02
C GLU A 327 11.50 -22.80 -2.31
N SER A 328 10.86 -22.41 -3.41
CA SER A 328 10.60 -20.99 -3.71
C SER A 328 9.81 -20.32 -2.60
N LEU A 329 8.76 -20.97 -2.06
CA LEU A 329 8.03 -20.45 -0.90
C LEU A 329 8.93 -20.27 0.33
N VAL A 330 9.82 -21.23 0.61
CA VAL A 330 10.83 -21.09 1.68
C VAL A 330 11.77 -19.91 1.40
N ARG A 331 12.20 -19.71 0.16
CA ARG A 331 13.06 -18.59 -0.25
C ARG A 331 12.36 -17.24 -0.13
N GLN A 332 11.05 -17.15 -0.41
CA GLN A 332 10.27 -15.92 -0.17
C GLN A 332 10.42 -15.44 1.27
N PHE A 333 10.26 -16.34 2.25
CA PHE A 333 10.49 -16.01 3.66
C PHE A 333 11.96 -15.73 3.98
N LEU A 334 12.87 -16.58 3.51
CA LEU A 334 14.29 -16.45 3.80
C LEU A 334 14.84 -15.08 3.37
N TYR A 335 14.55 -14.68 2.13
CA TYR A 335 15.04 -13.42 1.56
C TYR A 335 14.28 -12.22 2.12
N GLY A 336 12.95 -12.31 2.21
CA GLY A 336 12.12 -11.24 2.77
C GLY A 336 12.50 -10.88 4.20
N ARG A 337 12.50 -11.87 5.10
CA ARG A 337 12.86 -11.67 6.51
C ARG A 337 14.31 -11.22 6.68
N ARG A 338 15.23 -11.80 5.90
CA ARG A 338 16.64 -11.40 5.94
C ARG A 338 16.79 -9.92 5.59
N TYR A 339 16.13 -9.48 4.51
CA TYR A 339 16.17 -8.09 4.08
C TYR A 339 15.61 -7.15 5.15
N PHE A 340 14.41 -7.44 5.68
CA PHE A 340 13.81 -6.63 6.74
C PHE A 340 14.73 -6.49 7.96
N ARG A 341 15.31 -7.60 8.43
CA ARG A 341 16.22 -7.60 9.57
C ARG A 341 17.54 -6.88 9.29
N GLU A 342 18.18 -7.13 8.14
CA GLU A 342 19.50 -6.57 7.82
C GLU A 342 19.44 -5.10 7.40
N VAL A 343 18.39 -4.71 6.67
CA VAL A 343 18.27 -3.37 6.09
C VAL A 343 17.42 -2.45 6.95
N LEU A 344 16.31 -2.92 7.53
CA LEU A 344 15.42 -2.06 8.32
C LEU A 344 15.59 -2.25 9.83
N GLY A 345 16.22 -3.34 10.28
CA GLY A 345 16.43 -3.62 11.71
C GLY A 345 15.18 -4.14 12.44
N HIS A 346 14.08 -4.38 11.71
CA HIS A 346 12.80 -4.82 12.25
C HIS A 346 12.29 -6.05 11.50
N GLU A 347 11.46 -6.85 12.16
CA GLU A 347 10.74 -7.97 11.55
C GLU A 347 9.38 -8.19 12.23
N GLY A 348 8.37 -8.56 11.44
CA GLY A 348 7.05 -8.94 11.94
C GLY A 348 6.82 -10.46 11.94
N ASP A 349 5.76 -10.89 12.63
CA ASP A 349 5.38 -12.30 12.78
C ASP A 349 4.04 -12.66 12.11
N VAL A 350 3.62 -11.82 11.15
CA VAL A 350 2.41 -12.00 10.33
C VAL A 350 2.80 -12.22 8.87
N LEU A 351 2.39 -13.34 8.28
CA LEU A 351 2.35 -13.46 6.81
C LEU A 351 1.18 -12.63 6.29
N TRP A 352 1.45 -11.69 5.39
CA TRP A 352 0.47 -10.74 4.87
C TRP A 352 0.28 -10.95 3.38
N LEU A 353 -0.81 -11.62 2.99
CA LEU A 353 -1.15 -11.91 1.59
C LEU A 353 -2.61 -11.52 1.30
N PRO A 354 -2.94 -10.23 1.20
CA PRO A 354 -4.30 -9.75 0.98
C PRO A 354 -4.91 -10.20 -0.36
N ASP A 355 -4.13 -10.27 -1.45
CA ASP A 355 -4.65 -10.41 -2.81
C ASP A 355 -4.34 -11.74 -3.53
N VAL A 356 -3.67 -12.69 -2.88
CA VAL A 356 -3.21 -13.92 -3.54
C VAL A 356 -4.37 -14.87 -3.91
N PHE A 357 -4.28 -15.49 -5.09
CA PHE A 357 -5.36 -16.28 -5.71
C PHE A 357 -5.47 -17.72 -5.18
N GLY A 358 -5.73 -17.85 -3.86
CA GLY A 358 -5.87 -19.13 -3.16
C GLY A 358 -4.58 -19.57 -2.48
N TYR A 359 -4.69 -20.47 -1.48
CA TYR A 359 -3.56 -20.81 -0.61
C TYR A 359 -3.35 -22.31 -0.43
N SER A 360 -2.14 -22.77 -0.78
CA SER A 360 -1.72 -24.17 -0.65
C SER A 360 -1.81 -24.67 0.79
N GLY A 361 -2.34 -25.89 0.97
CA GLY A 361 -2.44 -26.55 2.29
C GLY A 361 -1.10 -26.91 2.93
N ALA A 362 0.04 -26.74 2.24
CA ALA A 362 1.37 -26.89 2.83
C ALA A 362 1.86 -25.61 3.52
N LEU A 363 1.28 -24.45 3.21
CA LEU A 363 1.77 -23.16 3.67
C LEU A 363 1.78 -23.00 5.20
N PRO A 364 0.81 -23.53 5.99
CA PRO A 364 0.87 -23.44 7.45
C PRO A 364 2.15 -24.03 8.05
N GLN A 365 2.64 -25.15 7.50
CA GLN A 365 3.89 -25.76 7.93
C GLN A 365 5.08 -24.84 7.61
N ILE A 366 5.11 -24.27 6.40
CA ILE A 366 6.18 -23.37 5.95
C ILE A 366 6.21 -22.10 6.81
N ILE A 367 5.05 -21.48 7.05
CA ILE A 367 4.89 -20.29 7.92
C ILE A 367 5.55 -20.55 9.29
N ARG A 368 5.19 -21.65 9.95
CA ARG A 368 5.72 -21.96 11.29
C ARG A 368 7.20 -22.29 11.28
N ARG A 369 7.69 -23.01 10.26
CA ARG A 369 9.12 -23.29 10.07
C ARG A 369 9.93 -22.04 9.78
N ALA A 370 9.32 -21.06 9.12
CA ALA A 370 9.89 -19.74 8.89
C ALA A 370 9.79 -18.82 10.11
N GLY A 371 9.35 -19.30 11.29
CA GLY A 371 9.27 -18.50 12.51
C GLY A 371 8.15 -17.47 12.54
N ILE A 372 7.16 -17.59 11.65
CA ILE A 372 5.99 -16.72 11.59
C ILE A 372 4.82 -17.39 12.34
N THR A 373 4.01 -16.59 13.02
CA THR A 373 2.96 -17.09 13.94
C THR A 373 1.56 -16.92 13.37
N TYR A 374 1.35 -15.83 12.63
CA TYR A 374 0.03 -15.38 12.21
C TYR A 374 -0.08 -15.31 10.69
N PHE A 375 -1.32 -15.36 10.19
CA PHE A 375 -1.63 -15.18 8.77
C PHE A 375 -2.80 -14.22 8.59
N MET A 376 -2.65 -13.27 7.66
CA MET A 376 -3.68 -12.33 7.24
C MET A 376 -3.95 -12.48 5.74
N THR A 377 -5.22 -12.56 5.36
CA THR A 377 -5.65 -12.41 3.96
C THR A 377 -7.06 -11.80 3.82
N THR A 378 -7.43 -11.38 2.61
CA THR A 378 -8.78 -10.90 2.25
C THR A 378 -9.39 -11.70 1.09
N LYS A 379 -8.56 -12.19 0.14
CA LYS A 379 -9.00 -12.71 -1.16
C LYS A 379 -9.99 -13.88 -1.12
N ILE A 380 -9.97 -14.70 -0.06
CA ILE A 380 -10.92 -15.82 0.09
C ILE A 380 -12.39 -15.35 0.16
N SER A 381 -12.63 -14.09 0.50
CA SER A 381 -13.98 -13.52 0.45
C SER A 381 -14.55 -13.40 -0.98
N TRP A 382 -13.74 -13.58 -2.02
CA TRP A 382 -14.11 -13.47 -3.43
C TRP A 382 -14.56 -14.81 -4.04
N ASN A 383 -14.92 -15.79 -3.22
CA ASN A 383 -15.43 -17.07 -3.70
C ASN A 383 -16.76 -16.93 -4.45
N GLN A 384 -16.81 -17.48 -5.67
CA GLN A 384 -17.96 -17.36 -6.56
C GLN A 384 -19.24 -18.03 -6.03
N TYR A 385 -19.13 -19.15 -5.32
CA TYR A 385 -20.29 -19.94 -4.89
C TYR A 385 -20.45 -19.96 -3.37
N ASN A 386 -19.36 -20.16 -2.63
CA ASN A 386 -19.41 -20.33 -1.18
C ASN A 386 -18.69 -19.20 -0.43
N ARG A 387 -19.46 -18.43 0.35
CA ARG A 387 -18.85 -17.52 1.34
C ARG A 387 -18.15 -18.36 2.41
N PHE A 388 -16.85 -18.12 2.60
CA PHE A 388 -16.07 -18.80 3.62
C PHE A 388 -16.67 -18.58 5.03
N PRO A 389 -16.70 -19.61 5.90
CA PRO A 389 -17.49 -19.56 7.12
C PRO A 389 -16.87 -18.76 8.28
N TYR A 390 -15.55 -18.57 8.31
CA TYR A 390 -14.83 -18.02 9.48
C TYR A 390 -14.03 -16.76 9.17
N ASP A 391 -13.94 -15.85 10.13
CA ASP A 391 -13.09 -14.65 10.04
C ASP A 391 -11.82 -14.82 10.89
N THR A 392 -11.94 -15.38 12.09
CA THR A 392 -10.82 -15.83 12.93
C THR A 392 -10.86 -17.33 13.13
N PHE A 393 -9.78 -18.04 12.78
CA PHE A 393 -9.71 -19.50 12.86
C PHE A 393 -8.25 -20.00 12.88
N TYR A 394 -8.05 -21.26 13.27
CA TYR A 394 -6.78 -21.94 13.03
C TYR A 394 -6.78 -22.58 11.65
N TRP A 395 -5.90 -22.09 10.77
CA TRP A 395 -5.61 -22.76 9.50
C TRP A 395 -4.60 -23.87 9.73
N VAL A 396 -4.96 -25.09 9.39
CA VAL A 396 -4.21 -26.31 9.69
C VAL A 396 -3.66 -26.89 8.40
N GLY A 397 -2.34 -26.99 8.32
CA GLY A 397 -1.66 -27.58 7.18
C GLY A 397 -1.95 -29.06 7.01
N ILE A 398 -1.64 -29.61 5.84
CA ILE A 398 -1.81 -31.04 5.54
C ILE A 398 -1.02 -31.98 6.48
N ASP A 399 -0.03 -31.44 7.21
CA ASP A 399 0.75 -32.14 8.23
C ASP A 399 0.18 -31.98 9.65
N GLY A 400 -0.91 -31.24 9.83
CA GLY A 400 -1.53 -30.94 11.11
C GLY A 400 -1.01 -29.67 11.79
N THR A 401 -0.05 -28.94 11.20
CA THR A 401 0.50 -27.71 11.79
C THR A 401 -0.54 -26.57 11.76
N PRO A 402 -0.94 -25.98 12.90
CA PRO A 402 -1.86 -24.86 12.94
C PRO A 402 -1.15 -23.49 12.87
N VAL A 403 -1.79 -22.54 12.20
CA VAL A 403 -1.47 -21.10 12.17
C VAL A 403 -2.74 -20.34 12.53
N LEU A 404 -2.64 -19.32 13.40
CA LEU A 404 -3.78 -18.46 13.69
C LEU A 404 -3.97 -17.49 12.51
N THR A 405 -5.15 -17.54 11.90
CA THR A 405 -5.49 -16.81 10.69
C THR A 405 -6.64 -15.84 10.97
N HIS A 406 -6.51 -14.62 10.44
CA HIS A 406 -7.57 -13.63 10.45
C HIS A 406 -7.86 -13.11 9.03
N PHE A 407 -9.14 -13.08 8.66
CA PHE A 407 -9.60 -12.49 7.40
C PHE A 407 -10.11 -11.08 7.63
N VAL A 408 -9.59 -10.13 6.85
CA VAL A 408 -10.11 -8.75 6.84
C VAL A 408 -11.44 -8.75 6.08
N THR A 409 -12.53 -8.35 6.75
CA THR A 409 -13.89 -8.37 6.20
C THR A 409 -14.48 -6.98 5.95
N THR A 410 -13.62 -6.02 5.62
CA THR A 410 -13.99 -4.62 5.40
C THR A 410 -14.98 -4.44 4.23
N PRO A 411 -16.06 -3.69 4.47
CA PRO A 411 -16.96 -3.07 3.53
C PRO A 411 -16.41 -2.70 2.16
N SER A 412 -17.07 -3.04 1.06
CA SER A 412 -16.94 -2.23 -0.16
C SER A 412 -18.25 -2.19 -0.93
N ASN A 413 -18.30 -1.43 -2.03
CA ASN A 413 -19.46 -1.42 -2.94
C ASN A 413 -19.59 -2.71 -3.77
N ASN A 414 -18.72 -3.70 -3.53
CA ASN A 414 -18.75 -5.00 -4.18
C ASN A 414 -19.38 -6.06 -3.26
N TRP A 415 -19.67 -7.23 -3.81
CA TRP A 415 -20.18 -8.38 -3.05
C TRP A 415 -19.11 -9.06 -2.18
N PHE A 416 -17.84 -8.67 -2.34
CA PHE A 416 -16.66 -9.17 -1.62
C PHE A 416 -16.02 -8.10 -0.73
N TYR A 417 -15.10 -8.52 0.14
CA TYR A 417 -14.37 -7.62 1.04
C TYR A 417 -13.09 -7.06 0.42
N THR A 418 -12.67 -5.91 0.94
CA THR A 418 -11.51 -5.17 0.43
C THR A 418 -10.45 -5.00 1.51
N TYR A 419 -9.18 -4.95 1.09
CA TYR A 419 -8.08 -4.46 1.90
C TYR A 419 -7.78 -2.98 1.63
N ASN A 420 -8.40 -2.40 0.60
CA ASN A 420 -8.38 -0.96 0.29
C ASN A 420 -9.59 -0.28 0.95
N GLY A 421 -9.70 -0.43 2.27
CA GLY A 421 -10.84 0.08 3.02
C GLY A 421 -10.91 1.60 2.99
N ALA A 422 -12.11 2.16 2.80
CA ALA A 422 -12.33 3.56 3.08
C ALA A 422 -12.53 3.73 4.59
N LEU A 423 -11.76 4.62 5.22
CA LEU A 423 -11.91 4.89 6.65
C LEU A 423 -13.06 5.90 6.87
N THR A 424 -14.30 5.44 6.72
CA THR A 424 -15.53 6.25 6.97
C THR A 424 -16.37 5.63 8.08
N PRO A 425 -17.27 6.40 8.73
CA PRO A 425 -18.17 5.85 9.76
C PRO A 425 -19.00 4.66 9.29
N GLU A 426 -19.53 4.71 8.07
CA GLU A 426 -20.35 3.64 7.48
C GLU A 426 -19.54 2.36 7.27
N VAL A 427 -18.30 2.48 6.80
CA VAL A 427 -17.42 1.32 6.61
C VAL A 427 -17.00 0.75 7.96
N ILE A 428 -16.69 1.57 8.97
CA ILE A 428 -16.35 1.09 10.32
C ILE A 428 -17.52 0.31 10.94
N GLN A 429 -18.73 0.87 10.89
CA GLN A 429 -19.94 0.18 11.34
C GLN A 429 -20.13 -1.14 10.57
N GLY A 430 -20.00 -1.10 9.24
CA GLY A 430 -20.11 -2.28 8.38
C GLY A 430 -19.06 -3.36 8.66
N THR A 431 -17.80 -2.99 8.89
CA THR A 431 -16.72 -3.94 9.24
C THR A 431 -17.05 -4.70 10.50
N TRP A 432 -17.51 -3.99 11.54
CA TRP A 432 -17.96 -4.66 12.76
C TRP A 432 -19.19 -5.56 12.52
N GLU A 433 -20.19 -5.08 11.78
CA GLU A 433 -21.39 -5.86 11.48
C GLU A 433 -21.08 -7.16 10.74
N GLN A 434 -20.12 -7.14 9.81
CA GLN A 434 -19.71 -8.31 9.04
C GLN A 434 -18.89 -9.34 9.82
N ASN A 435 -18.27 -8.95 10.95
CA ASN A 435 -17.50 -9.86 11.81
C ASN A 435 -18.36 -11.04 12.28
N ARG A 436 -17.94 -12.26 11.97
CA ARG A 436 -18.58 -13.52 12.36
C ARG A 436 -18.00 -14.12 13.64
N SER A 437 -16.83 -13.66 14.06
CA SER A 437 -16.11 -14.15 15.24
C SER A 437 -16.47 -13.40 16.52
N LYS A 438 -17.67 -12.79 16.59
CA LYS A 438 -18.16 -12.02 17.74
C LYS A 438 -18.34 -12.85 19.01
N ASP A 439 -18.41 -14.18 18.88
CA ASP A 439 -18.48 -15.12 19.99
C ASP A 439 -17.14 -15.34 20.69
N ILE A 440 -16.01 -15.05 20.01
CA ILE A 440 -14.65 -15.26 20.53
C ILE A 440 -13.81 -13.97 20.66
N THR A 441 -14.18 -12.89 19.96
CA THR A 441 -13.49 -11.60 20.01
C THR A 441 -14.45 -10.43 19.84
N ASP A 442 -14.17 -9.33 20.56
CA ASP A 442 -14.84 -8.03 20.47
C ASP A 442 -14.07 -7.02 19.60
N GLU A 443 -12.99 -7.47 18.94
CA GLU A 443 -12.13 -6.67 18.08
C GLU A 443 -11.92 -7.33 16.71
N ILE A 444 -11.91 -6.52 15.65
CA ILE A 444 -11.62 -6.93 14.26
C ILE A 444 -10.56 -6.02 13.64
N LEU A 445 -9.72 -6.58 12.77
CA LEU A 445 -8.73 -5.82 11.99
C LEU A 445 -9.34 -5.27 10.70
N MET A 446 -9.04 -4.01 10.41
CA MET A 446 -9.35 -3.33 9.17
C MET A 446 -8.09 -2.69 8.61
N THR A 447 -7.87 -2.85 7.31
CA THR A 447 -6.87 -2.09 6.56
C THR A 447 -7.56 -0.95 5.83
N TYR A 448 -6.92 0.22 5.78
CA TYR A 448 -7.45 1.37 5.06
C TYR A 448 -6.39 2.04 4.19
N GLY A 449 -6.84 2.68 3.12
CA GLY A 449 -6.00 3.34 2.13
C GLY A 449 -6.33 2.92 0.71
N TYR A 450 -5.75 3.62 -0.24
CA TYR A 450 -5.79 3.26 -1.66
C TYR A 450 -4.60 2.34 -1.99
N GLY A 451 -4.87 1.29 -2.76
CA GLY A 451 -3.89 0.28 -3.14
C GLY A 451 -4.05 -0.17 -4.59
N ASP A 452 -3.69 -1.42 -4.85
CA ASP A 452 -3.48 -2.08 -6.14
C ASP A 452 -2.30 -1.45 -6.91
N GLY A 453 -2.23 -0.12 -7.00
CA GLY A 453 -1.10 0.63 -7.58
C GLY A 453 -0.48 1.68 -6.67
N GLY A 454 -0.67 1.55 -5.35
CA GLY A 454 -0.21 2.50 -4.34
C GLY A 454 -1.18 3.65 -4.05
N GLY A 455 -0.61 4.79 -3.62
CA GLY A 455 -1.34 5.97 -3.12
C GLY A 455 -1.40 5.98 -1.59
N GLY A 456 -1.94 4.92 -0.99
CA GLY A 456 -2.03 4.77 0.46
C GLY A 456 -3.16 5.59 1.11
N PRO A 457 -3.14 5.74 2.44
CA PRO A 457 -4.14 6.52 3.17
C PRO A 457 -4.08 8.02 2.87
N THR A 458 -5.22 8.71 2.98
CA THR A 458 -5.31 10.18 2.82
C THR A 458 -5.43 10.89 4.18
N ALA A 459 -5.24 12.21 4.18
CA ALA A 459 -5.44 13.03 5.37
C ALA A 459 -6.88 12.92 5.92
N GLU A 460 -7.88 12.90 5.03
CA GLU A 460 -9.31 12.80 5.39
C GLU A 460 -9.64 11.47 6.09
N MET A 461 -8.99 10.37 5.65
CA MET A 461 -9.09 9.08 6.34
C MET A 461 -8.55 9.17 7.76
N LEU A 462 -7.37 9.78 7.95
CA LEU A 462 -6.75 9.94 9.26
C LEU A 462 -7.56 10.84 10.18
N GLU A 463 -8.11 11.94 9.67
CA GLU A 463 -9.00 12.82 10.43
C GLU A 463 -10.29 12.10 10.87
N THR A 464 -10.80 11.21 10.02
CA THR A 464 -11.95 10.37 10.36
C THR A 464 -11.59 9.36 11.44
N GLY A 465 -10.48 8.63 11.29
CA GLY A 465 -9.99 7.66 12.28
C GLY A 465 -9.78 8.28 13.65
N ARG A 466 -9.13 9.45 13.72
CA ARG A 466 -8.90 10.22 14.94
C ARG A 466 -10.22 10.50 15.69
N ARG A 467 -11.23 10.99 14.97
CA ARG A 467 -12.55 11.35 15.55
C ARG A 467 -13.35 10.13 15.99
N LEU A 468 -13.23 9.01 15.27
CA LEU A 468 -13.92 7.76 15.60
C LEU A 468 -13.33 6.99 16.78
N THR A 469 -12.17 7.39 17.32
CA THR A 469 -11.59 6.75 18.52
C THR A 469 -12.50 6.83 19.75
N ARG A 470 -13.35 7.87 19.85
CA ARG A 470 -14.25 8.11 21.00
C ARG A 470 -15.62 8.64 20.59
N HIS A 471 -16.07 8.34 19.36
CA HIS A 471 -17.32 8.92 18.85
C HIS A 471 -18.56 8.20 19.39
N PRO A 472 -19.57 8.93 19.92
CA PRO A 472 -20.84 8.32 20.33
C PRO A 472 -21.55 7.66 19.14
N GLY A 473 -22.08 6.45 19.34
CA GLY A 473 -22.85 5.73 18.33
C GLY A 473 -22.05 4.90 17.32
N ALA A 474 -20.72 4.98 17.29
CA ALA A 474 -19.87 4.18 16.39
C ALA A 474 -19.03 3.12 17.15
N PRO A 475 -18.63 2.00 16.52
CA PRO A 475 -17.59 1.13 17.05
C PRO A 475 -16.31 1.93 17.33
N GLN A 476 -15.59 1.57 18.39
CA GLN A 476 -14.36 2.27 18.78
C GLN A 476 -13.25 1.97 17.78
N VAL A 477 -12.76 3.00 17.10
CA VAL A 477 -11.59 2.85 16.22
C VAL A 477 -10.32 2.86 17.05
N VAL A 478 -9.46 1.87 16.82
CA VAL A 478 -8.12 1.79 17.38
C VAL A 478 -7.14 1.97 16.23
N LEU A 479 -6.51 3.14 16.11
CA LEU A 479 -5.41 3.34 15.17
C LEU A 479 -4.18 2.63 15.73
N GLY A 480 -3.68 1.60 15.05
CA GLY A 480 -2.63 0.77 15.64
C GLY A 480 -2.05 -0.29 14.71
N ARG A 481 -1.09 -1.05 15.25
CA ARG A 481 -0.32 -2.08 14.53
C ARG A 481 -1.11 -3.37 14.34
N ALA A 482 -0.80 -4.10 13.27
CA ALA A 482 -1.34 -5.42 12.99
C ALA A 482 -0.80 -6.46 13.98
N ASN A 483 0.51 -6.41 14.30
CA ASN A 483 1.10 -7.26 15.33
C ASN A 483 0.38 -7.15 16.68
N ASP A 484 0.06 -5.92 17.13
CA ASP A 484 -0.65 -5.71 18.39
C ASP A 484 -2.04 -6.36 18.35
N PHE A 485 -2.76 -6.25 17.23
CA PHE A 485 -4.03 -6.95 17.06
C PHE A 485 -3.86 -8.47 17.16
N PHE A 486 -2.90 -9.06 16.46
CA PHE A 486 -2.71 -10.52 16.48
C PHE A 486 -2.27 -11.02 17.85
N HIS A 487 -1.38 -10.32 18.55
CA HIS A 487 -0.96 -10.67 19.91
C HIS A 487 -2.12 -10.58 20.90
N GLU A 488 -2.90 -9.49 20.85
CA GLU A 488 -4.10 -9.33 21.69
C GLU A 488 -5.16 -10.37 21.38
N LEU A 489 -5.40 -10.67 20.09
CA LEU A 489 -6.33 -11.68 19.64
C LEU A 489 -5.92 -13.07 20.13
N ASP A 490 -4.67 -13.47 19.92
CA ASP A 490 -4.14 -14.77 20.34
C ASP A 490 -4.27 -14.94 21.86
N ALA A 491 -3.97 -13.90 22.64
CA ALA A 491 -4.20 -13.91 24.08
C ALA A 491 -5.69 -14.03 24.45
N ARG A 492 -6.57 -13.29 23.77
CA ARG A 492 -8.02 -13.29 24.02
C ARG A 492 -8.66 -14.64 23.77
N ILE A 493 -8.25 -15.35 22.71
CA ILE A 493 -8.85 -16.62 22.30
C ILE A 493 -8.32 -17.85 23.07
N GLN A 494 -7.34 -17.68 23.96
CA GLN A 494 -6.82 -18.79 24.75
C GLN A 494 -7.93 -19.44 25.60
N GLY A 495 -8.02 -20.77 25.54
CA GLY A 495 -9.06 -21.54 26.25
C GLY A 495 -10.45 -21.46 25.63
N GLN A 496 -10.63 -20.72 24.54
CA GLN A 496 -11.89 -20.65 23.79
C GLN A 496 -11.96 -21.74 22.72
N ARG A 497 -13.17 -21.98 22.19
CA ARG A 497 -13.37 -22.90 21.06
C ARG A 497 -13.23 -22.13 19.74
N VAL A 498 -12.04 -22.17 19.16
CA VAL A 498 -11.74 -21.50 17.88
C VAL A 498 -11.94 -22.49 16.72
N PRO A 499 -12.63 -22.09 15.63
CA PRO A 499 -12.79 -22.95 14.45
C PRO A 499 -11.45 -23.38 13.84
N ARG A 500 -11.47 -24.51 13.13
CA ARG A 500 -10.29 -25.07 12.44
C ARG A 500 -10.64 -25.33 10.98
N TRP A 501 -9.73 -24.98 10.08
CA TRP A 501 -9.84 -25.28 8.65
C TRP A 501 -8.62 -26.09 8.21
N GLU A 502 -8.82 -27.31 7.70
CA GLU A 502 -7.74 -28.24 7.36
C GLU A 502 -7.49 -28.27 5.85
N GLY A 503 -6.22 -28.18 5.45
CA GLY A 503 -5.80 -28.27 4.06
C GLY A 503 -5.84 -26.92 3.33
N GLU A 504 -6.22 -26.94 2.06
CA GLU A 504 -6.18 -25.78 1.16
C GLU A 504 -7.23 -24.72 1.53
N LEU A 505 -6.86 -23.44 1.44
CA LEU A 505 -7.84 -22.35 1.34
C LEU A 505 -8.12 -22.11 -0.15
N TYR A 506 -9.02 -22.95 -0.70
CA TYR A 506 -9.36 -22.93 -2.12
C TYR A 506 -10.13 -21.66 -2.49
N LEU A 507 -9.63 -20.91 -3.48
CA LEU A 507 -10.33 -19.77 -4.06
C LEU A 507 -11.17 -20.24 -5.25
N GLU A 508 -12.49 -20.10 -5.14
CA GLU A 508 -13.46 -20.48 -6.17
C GLU A 508 -13.55 -19.45 -7.32
N TYR A 509 -12.47 -18.71 -7.57
CA TYR A 509 -12.39 -17.64 -8.55
C TYR A 509 -11.02 -17.64 -9.24
N HIS A 510 -10.86 -16.82 -10.29
CA HIS A 510 -9.58 -16.66 -11.01
C HIS A 510 -8.89 -17.96 -11.52
N ARG A 511 -9.59 -19.10 -11.65
CA ARG A 511 -8.97 -20.40 -12.02
C ARG A 511 -8.18 -20.41 -13.33
N GLY A 512 -8.52 -19.52 -14.27
CA GLY A 512 -7.80 -19.36 -15.55
C GLY A 512 -6.33 -18.95 -15.38
N THR A 513 -5.97 -18.38 -14.23
CA THR A 513 -4.59 -18.01 -13.90
C THR A 513 -3.65 -19.22 -13.78
N LEU A 514 -4.18 -20.43 -13.54
CA LEU A 514 -3.36 -21.64 -13.49
C LEU A 514 -2.85 -22.07 -14.89
N THR A 515 -3.50 -21.64 -15.97
CA THR A 515 -3.17 -22.04 -17.35
C THR A 515 -2.75 -20.88 -18.26
N SER A 516 -3.15 -19.65 -17.96
CA SER A 516 -2.70 -18.44 -18.67
C SER A 516 -1.16 -18.34 -18.69
N GLN A 517 -0.59 -17.72 -19.72
CA GLN A 517 0.86 -17.45 -19.81
C GLN A 517 1.73 -18.67 -19.49
N ALA A 518 1.56 -19.77 -20.23
CA ALA A 518 2.30 -21.00 -19.99
C ALA A 518 3.84 -20.85 -20.10
N GLN A 519 4.31 -19.86 -20.86
CA GLN A 519 5.74 -19.58 -21.05
C GLN A 519 6.40 -19.13 -19.75
N VAL A 520 5.84 -18.13 -19.04
CA VAL A 520 6.39 -17.65 -17.77
C VAL A 520 6.39 -18.75 -16.71
N LYS A 521 5.33 -19.56 -16.64
CA LYS A 521 5.24 -20.72 -15.72
C LYS A 521 6.31 -21.77 -16.01
N ARG A 522 6.55 -22.05 -17.30
CA ARG A 522 7.62 -22.97 -17.74
C ARG A 522 9.01 -22.41 -17.42
N ALA A 523 9.22 -21.11 -17.64
CA ALA A 523 10.47 -20.43 -17.33
C ALA A 523 10.76 -20.46 -15.82
N ASN A 524 9.76 -20.16 -14.98
CA ASN A 524 9.84 -20.32 -13.53
C ASN A 524 10.24 -21.75 -13.14
N ARG A 525 9.48 -22.77 -13.58
CA ARG A 525 9.75 -24.16 -13.20
C ARG A 525 11.15 -24.62 -13.61
N LYS A 526 11.61 -24.22 -14.81
CA LYS A 526 12.97 -24.53 -15.26
C LYS A 526 14.04 -23.84 -14.43
N SER A 527 13.79 -22.59 -14.04
CA SER A 527 14.70 -21.81 -13.21
C SER A 527 14.79 -22.38 -11.79
N GLU A 528 13.67 -22.77 -11.19
CA GLU A 528 13.65 -23.46 -9.89
C GLU A 528 14.49 -24.75 -9.92
N ILE A 529 14.33 -25.58 -10.97
CA ILE A 529 15.12 -26.80 -11.15
C ILE A 529 16.61 -26.47 -11.35
N LEU A 530 16.92 -25.48 -12.20
CA LEU A 530 18.29 -25.06 -12.48
C LEU A 530 18.99 -24.57 -11.22
N PHE A 531 18.34 -23.74 -10.41
CA PHE A 531 18.92 -23.18 -9.19
C PHE A 531 19.09 -24.24 -8.12
N HIS A 532 18.15 -25.18 -7.98
CA HIS A 532 18.34 -26.35 -7.14
C HIS A 532 19.60 -27.16 -7.53
N GLN A 533 19.78 -27.40 -8.84
CA GLN A 533 20.96 -28.11 -9.35
C GLN A 533 22.25 -27.31 -9.17
N ALA A 534 22.21 -26.00 -9.43
CA ALA A 534 23.34 -25.09 -9.30
C ALA A 534 23.83 -25.03 -7.85
N GLU A 535 22.92 -24.88 -6.89
CA GLU A 535 23.25 -24.88 -5.47
C GLU A 535 23.79 -26.22 -4.98
N ALA A 536 23.19 -27.34 -5.41
CA ALA A 536 23.67 -28.68 -5.05
C ALA A 536 25.10 -28.91 -5.57
N ALA A 537 25.36 -28.56 -6.84
CA ALA A 537 26.70 -28.65 -7.42
C ALA A 537 27.69 -27.71 -6.72
N ALA A 538 27.30 -26.46 -6.48
CA ALA A 538 28.14 -25.47 -5.81
C ALA A 538 28.45 -25.86 -4.34
N ALA A 539 27.50 -26.46 -3.63
CA ALA A 539 27.73 -26.99 -2.30
C ALA A 539 28.73 -28.15 -2.33
N ALA A 540 28.60 -29.08 -3.29
CA ALA A 540 29.56 -30.16 -3.49
C ALA A 540 30.96 -29.64 -3.83
N ALA A 541 31.08 -28.67 -4.75
CA ALA A 541 32.34 -28.02 -5.07
C ALA A 541 32.95 -27.33 -3.85
N SER A 542 32.13 -26.68 -3.02
CA SER A 542 32.60 -25.99 -1.82
C SER A 542 33.16 -26.94 -0.77
N LEU A 543 32.56 -28.13 -0.61
CA LEU A 543 33.12 -29.20 0.23
C LEU A 543 34.50 -29.70 -0.26
N LEU A 544 34.83 -29.47 -1.54
CA LEU A 544 36.13 -29.78 -2.13
C LEU A 544 37.12 -28.59 -2.06
N GLY A 545 36.72 -27.47 -1.45
CA GLY A 545 37.57 -26.30 -1.23
C GLY A 545 37.32 -25.13 -2.17
N GLU A 546 36.31 -25.21 -3.04
CA GLU A 546 35.89 -24.04 -3.83
C GLU A 546 35.09 -23.04 -2.98
N THR A 547 35.07 -21.78 -3.41
CA THR A 547 34.24 -20.76 -2.75
C THR A 547 32.78 -20.91 -3.20
N TYR A 548 31.86 -20.97 -2.25
CA TYR A 548 30.43 -21.01 -2.57
C TYR A 548 29.98 -19.67 -3.20
N PRO A 549 29.40 -19.66 -4.41
CA PRO A 549 29.06 -18.44 -5.15
C PRO A 549 27.75 -17.82 -4.64
N ALA A 550 27.72 -17.45 -3.35
CA ALA A 550 26.54 -16.97 -2.65
C ALA A 550 25.88 -15.76 -3.34
N GLU A 551 26.68 -14.80 -3.81
CA GLU A 551 26.17 -13.56 -4.40
C GLU A 551 25.44 -13.81 -5.72
N ALA A 552 26.03 -14.60 -6.62
CA ALA A 552 25.42 -14.92 -7.91
C ALA A 552 24.10 -15.69 -7.73
N LEU A 553 24.09 -16.68 -6.83
CA LEU A 553 22.89 -17.43 -6.47
C LEU A 553 21.83 -16.52 -5.83
N ARG A 554 22.25 -15.59 -4.97
CA ARG A 554 21.36 -14.60 -4.34
C ARG A 554 20.65 -13.76 -5.40
N GLN A 555 21.40 -13.16 -6.33
CA GLN A 555 20.85 -12.34 -7.41
C GLN A 555 19.84 -13.12 -8.25
N GLY A 556 20.17 -14.34 -8.66
CA GLY A 556 19.25 -15.15 -9.46
C GLY A 556 17.98 -15.56 -8.70
N TRP A 557 18.09 -15.88 -7.41
CA TRP A 557 16.91 -16.13 -6.57
C TRP A 557 16.05 -14.89 -6.39
N GLU A 558 16.61 -13.72 -6.09
CA GLU A 558 15.83 -12.48 -5.96
C GLU A 558 15.01 -12.19 -7.24
N THR A 559 15.59 -12.41 -8.43
CA THR A 559 14.87 -12.29 -9.71
C THR A 559 13.79 -13.36 -9.91
N ILE A 560 14.06 -14.62 -9.54
CA ILE A 560 13.04 -15.69 -9.57
C ILE A 560 11.86 -15.31 -8.66
N LEU A 561 12.13 -14.90 -7.42
CA LEU A 561 11.12 -14.58 -6.43
C LEU A 561 10.30 -13.35 -6.81
N LEU A 562 10.93 -12.33 -7.41
CA LEU A 562 10.23 -11.18 -7.98
C LEU A 562 9.17 -11.62 -9.00
N ASN A 563 9.56 -12.47 -9.94
CA ASN A 563 8.68 -12.96 -11.00
C ASN A 563 7.61 -13.96 -10.51
N GLN A 564 7.61 -14.31 -9.22
CA GLN A 564 6.58 -15.12 -8.57
C GLN A 564 5.48 -14.30 -7.89
N PHE A 565 5.51 -12.98 -8.05
CA PHE A 565 4.42 -12.11 -7.60
C PHE A 565 3.06 -12.56 -8.15
N HIS A 566 2.00 -12.37 -7.37
CA HIS A 566 0.67 -12.94 -7.64
C HIS A 566 -0.04 -12.39 -8.89
N ASP A 567 0.48 -11.35 -9.55
CA ASP A 567 0.00 -10.94 -10.88
C ASP A 567 0.97 -11.20 -12.05
N ILE A 568 2.21 -11.58 -11.76
CA ILE A 568 3.20 -11.95 -12.77
C ILE A 568 3.05 -13.44 -13.12
N ILE A 569 3.39 -14.34 -12.19
CA ILE A 569 3.40 -15.77 -12.46
C ILE A 569 2.02 -16.35 -12.81
N PRO A 570 0.88 -15.85 -12.25
CA PRO A 570 -0.44 -16.37 -12.61
C PRO A 570 -0.89 -15.88 -14.00
N GLY A 571 -0.21 -14.88 -14.57
CA GLY A 571 -0.44 -14.48 -15.96
C GLY A 571 -1.63 -13.53 -16.12
N SER A 572 -1.76 -12.55 -15.23
CA SER A 572 -2.83 -11.52 -15.17
C SER A 572 -2.38 -10.08 -15.43
N SER A 573 -1.10 -9.87 -15.81
CA SER A 573 -0.51 -8.57 -16.17
C SER A 573 -0.59 -8.22 -17.67
N ILE A 574 -0.19 -6.99 -18.02
CA ILE A 574 -0.05 -6.53 -19.42
C ILE A 574 1.12 -7.19 -20.14
N ARG A 575 1.14 -7.10 -21.48
CA ARG A 575 2.19 -7.67 -22.34
C ARG A 575 3.61 -7.30 -21.92
N ALA A 576 3.87 -6.02 -21.67
CA ALA A 576 5.20 -5.51 -21.33
C ALA A 576 5.79 -6.19 -20.08
N VAL A 577 4.95 -6.59 -19.12
CA VAL A 577 5.41 -7.30 -17.92
C VAL A 577 5.97 -8.69 -18.25
N TYR A 578 5.42 -9.38 -19.25
CA TYR A 578 5.98 -10.67 -19.66
C TYR A 578 7.21 -10.53 -20.55
N GLU A 579 7.34 -9.43 -21.28
CA GLU A 579 8.58 -9.11 -22.00
C GLU A 579 9.71 -8.86 -20.98
N ASP A 580 9.44 -8.08 -19.92
CA ASP A 580 10.37 -7.92 -18.79
C ASP A 580 10.69 -9.27 -18.12
N ALA A 581 9.68 -10.11 -17.87
CA ALA A 581 9.86 -11.42 -17.24
C ALA A 581 10.70 -12.39 -18.10
N ASP A 582 10.53 -12.37 -19.43
CA ASP A 582 11.32 -13.19 -20.35
C ASP A 582 12.81 -12.81 -20.30
N ASP A 583 13.12 -11.50 -20.25
CA ASP A 583 14.49 -10.99 -20.09
C ASP A 583 15.07 -11.37 -18.72
N ASP A 584 14.27 -11.25 -17.66
CA ASP A 584 14.65 -11.68 -16.31
C ASP A 584 14.99 -13.17 -16.26
N TYR A 585 14.14 -14.03 -16.82
CA TYR A 585 14.39 -15.48 -16.83
C TYR A 585 15.56 -15.87 -17.73
N ALA A 586 15.86 -15.12 -18.80
CA ALA A 586 17.06 -15.32 -19.59
C ALA A 586 18.33 -15.06 -18.78
N ARG A 587 18.35 -13.96 -18.01
CA ARG A 587 19.46 -13.65 -17.08
C ARG A 587 19.58 -14.67 -15.96
N VAL A 588 18.46 -15.12 -15.38
CA VAL A 588 18.44 -16.20 -14.38
C VAL A 588 19.06 -17.49 -14.96
N ALA A 589 18.69 -17.86 -16.19
CA ALA A 589 19.24 -19.04 -16.86
C ALA A 589 20.76 -18.92 -17.11
N GLU A 590 21.26 -17.74 -17.46
CA GLU A 590 22.70 -17.47 -17.60
C GLU A 590 23.43 -17.64 -16.26
N ILE A 591 22.96 -16.96 -15.20
CA ILE A 591 23.58 -17.00 -13.87
C ILE A 591 23.61 -18.44 -13.33
N GLY A 592 22.45 -19.12 -13.30
CA GLY A 592 22.36 -20.48 -12.78
C GLY A 592 23.13 -21.48 -13.64
N GLY A 593 23.17 -21.27 -14.96
CA GLY A 593 23.91 -22.08 -15.92
C GLY A 593 25.42 -22.03 -15.66
N LEU A 594 25.98 -20.82 -15.53
CA LEU A 594 27.39 -20.60 -15.23
C LEU A 594 27.77 -21.19 -13.87
N VAL A 595 27.01 -20.88 -12.81
CA VAL A 595 27.27 -21.42 -11.46
C VAL A 595 27.28 -22.95 -11.47
N ARG A 596 26.28 -23.58 -12.11
CA ARG A 596 26.21 -25.04 -12.20
C ARG A 596 27.39 -25.61 -13.00
N GLN A 597 27.74 -25.00 -14.14
CA GLN A 597 28.82 -25.47 -15.00
C GLN A 597 30.18 -25.39 -14.29
N ASP A 598 30.50 -24.25 -13.69
CA ASP A 598 31.76 -24.02 -12.99
C ASP A 598 31.91 -24.97 -11.79
N ALA A 599 30.83 -25.14 -11.01
CA ALA A 599 30.83 -26.05 -9.88
C ALA A 599 31.01 -27.52 -10.31
N LEU A 600 30.31 -27.97 -11.35
CA LEU A 600 30.48 -29.32 -11.87
C LEU A 600 31.87 -29.56 -12.47
N ALA A 601 32.45 -28.55 -13.14
CA ALA A 601 33.81 -28.62 -13.65
C ALA A 601 34.83 -28.76 -12.51
N ALA A 602 34.66 -28.00 -11.43
CA ALA A 602 35.51 -28.10 -10.25
C ALA A 602 35.40 -29.47 -9.56
N VAL A 603 34.18 -30.02 -9.43
CA VAL A 603 33.97 -31.37 -8.90
C VAL A 603 34.64 -32.41 -9.82
N ALA A 604 34.43 -32.32 -11.13
CA ALA A 604 35.00 -33.26 -12.09
C ALA A 604 36.54 -33.24 -12.10
N ALA A 605 37.16 -32.08 -11.93
CA ALA A 605 38.62 -31.93 -11.89
C ALA A 605 39.28 -32.65 -10.70
N ARG A 606 38.50 -33.02 -9.67
CA ARG A 606 38.98 -33.78 -8.49
C ARG A 606 38.79 -35.29 -8.62
N ILE A 607 38.21 -35.78 -9.72
CA ILE A 607 37.99 -37.20 -9.94
C ILE A 607 39.22 -37.81 -10.60
N GLU A 608 39.81 -38.82 -9.94
CA GLU A 608 40.90 -39.62 -10.50
C GLU A 608 40.35 -40.66 -11.51
N GLY A 609 40.99 -40.83 -12.68
CA GLY A 609 40.54 -41.87 -13.63
C GLY A 609 40.88 -41.72 -15.12
N GLY A 610 41.56 -40.66 -15.56
CA GLY A 610 41.84 -40.42 -16.98
C GLY A 610 40.66 -39.83 -17.76
N ALA A 611 40.65 -39.93 -19.09
CA ALA A 611 39.58 -39.36 -19.92
C ALA A 611 38.27 -40.17 -19.77
N GLY A 612 37.20 -39.53 -19.29
CA GLY A 612 35.90 -40.15 -19.07
C GLY A 612 34.76 -39.13 -19.01
N VAL A 613 33.54 -39.63 -18.83
CA VAL A 613 32.32 -38.82 -18.68
C VAL A 613 31.89 -38.90 -17.21
N VAL A 614 31.62 -37.74 -16.60
CA VAL A 614 31.08 -37.64 -15.24
C VAL A 614 29.60 -37.30 -15.33
N VAL A 615 28.76 -38.16 -14.76
CA VAL A 615 27.30 -37.96 -14.73
C VAL A 615 26.89 -37.56 -13.31
N PHE A 616 26.26 -36.39 -13.18
CA PHE A 616 25.79 -35.88 -11.89
C PHE A 616 24.29 -36.07 -11.73
N ASN A 617 23.86 -36.77 -10.69
CA ASN A 617 22.46 -36.88 -10.31
C ASN A 617 22.16 -35.91 -9.16
N ALA A 618 21.49 -34.80 -9.47
CA ALA A 618 21.10 -33.80 -8.47
C ALA A 618 19.85 -34.18 -7.65
N LEU A 619 19.22 -35.34 -7.92
CA LEU A 619 18.04 -35.78 -7.17
C LEU A 619 18.45 -36.48 -5.87
N GLY A 620 17.61 -36.36 -4.84
CA GLY A 620 17.80 -37.04 -3.55
C GLY A 620 17.57 -38.55 -3.56
N TRP A 621 17.45 -39.18 -4.73
CA TRP A 621 17.19 -40.62 -4.90
C TRP A 621 17.91 -41.19 -6.12
N PRO A 622 18.14 -42.53 -6.16
CA PRO A 622 18.70 -43.20 -7.34
C PRO A 622 17.86 -42.94 -8.59
N ARG A 623 18.51 -42.56 -9.70
CA ARG A 623 17.86 -42.31 -11.00
C ARG A 623 18.26 -43.39 -12.00
N THR A 624 17.28 -43.92 -12.71
CA THR A 624 17.47 -44.78 -13.89
C THR A 624 16.93 -44.05 -15.09
N ASP A 625 17.80 -43.63 -16.00
CA ASP A 625 17.43 -42.84 -17.17
C ASP A 625 18.51 -42.93 -18.26
N LEU A 626 18.22 -42.38 -19.45
CA LEU A 626 19.24 -42.10 -20.45
C LEU A 626 20.07 -40.90 -20.00
N ALA A 627 21.39 -41.09 -19.92
CA ALA A 627 22.33 -39.99 -19.72
C ALA A 627 22.56 -39.31 -21.07
N GLU A 628 22.24 -38.02 -21.15
CA GLU A 628 22.44 -37.16 -22.33
C GLU A 628 23.56 -36.14 -22.09
#